data_AF-A0A844B6A5-F1
#
_entry.id   AF-A0A844B6A5-F1
#
_cell.length_a   1.000
_cell.length_b   1.000
_cell.length_c   1.000
_cell.angle_alpha   90.00
_cell.angle_beta   90.00
_cell.angle_gamma   90.00
#
_symmetry.space_group_name_H-M   'P 1'
#
loop_
_entity.id
_entity.type
_entity.pdbx_description
1 polymer ?
#
loop_
_entity_poly.entity_id
_entity_poly.type
_entity_poly.pdbx_seq_one_letter_code
_entity_poly.pdbx_strand_id
1 'polypeptide(L)'
;MKLAVLIPLIALAGCASQDYGSWLGEVGRLPSPRMQMAEQEAAVLTAEAIRLRADAEQLRVQIDGEPDRVKRMDRYVELKMVNDELAPIERRLTDAGRLSRSRTPG
;
A
#
# COMPACT_ATOMS: atom_id res chain seq x y z
N MET A 1 61.42 0.42 36.16
CA MET A 1 61.70 -0.08 34.80
C MET A 1 60.39 0.08 34.02
N LYS A 2 60.24 1.15 33.24
CA LYS A 2 60.37 1.23 31.76
C LYS A 2 59.47 0.24 30.98
N LEU A 3 58.47 0.82 30.29
CA LEU A 3 57.79 0.40 29.04
C LEU A 3 57.01 -0.93 29.07
N ALA A 4 55.85 -1.10 28.41
CA ALA A 4 55.38 -0.48 27.19
C ALA A 4 53.85 -0.41 27.12
N VAL A 5 53.40 0.63 26.41
CA VAL A 5 52.11 0.79 25.74
C VAL A 5 51.80 -0.43 24.86
N LEU A 6 50.52 -0.84 24.80
CA LEU A 6 49.84 -1.27 23.57
C LEU A 6 48.33 -1.42 23.83
N ILE A 7 47.57 -0.41 23.42
CA ILE A 7 46.12 -0.45 23.19
C ILE A 7 45.90 -0.95 21.76
N PRO A 8 44.98 -1.90 21.54
CA PRO A 8 43.89 -1.61 20.61
C PRO A 8 42.55 -2.03 21.25
N LEU A 9 41.64 -1.10 21.58
CA LEU A 9 40.56 -0.68 20.69
C LEU A 9 39.90 -1.86 19.97
N ILE A 10 39.28 -2.77 20.75
CA ILE A 10 38.28 -3.67 20.22
C ILE A 10 37.00 -2.84 20.04
N ALA A 11 36.78 -2.46 18.79
CA ALA A 11 35.60 -1.81 18.31
C ALA A 11 34.35 -2.57 18.79
N LEU A 12 33.42 -1.80 19.35
CA LEU A 12 32.03 -2.16 19.54
C LEU A 12 31.50 -2.71 18.20
N ALA A 13 31.43 -4.03 18.07
CA ALA A 13 30.55 -4.68 17.12
C ALA A 13 29.12 -4.50 17.64
N GLY A 14 28.64 -3.26 17.56
CA GLY A 14 27.22 -2.98 17.59
C GLY A 14 26.62 -3.72 16.41
N CYS A 15 25.98 -4.85 16.68
CA CYS A 15 24.91 -5.36 15.84
C CYS A 15 23.75 -4.38 15.92
N ALA A 16 23.95 -3.16 15.43
CA ALA A 16 22.86 -2.39 14.88
C ALA A 16 22.46 -3.16 13.63
N SER A 17 21.53 -4.13 13.77
CA SER A 17 20.66 -4.49 12.68
C SER A 17 19.83 -3.25 12.40
N GLN A 18 20.46 -2.31 11.70
CA GLN A 18 19.80 -1.17 11.14
C GLN A 18 18.90 -1.79 10.09
N ASP A 19 17.63 -1.92 10.45
CA ASP A 19 16.56 -2.32 9.56
C ASP A 19 16.60 -1.30 8.43
N TYR A 20 17.32 -1.63 7.36
CA TYR A 20 17.36 -0.86 6.13
C TYR A 20 15.95 -0.97 5.57
N GLY A 21 15.09 -0.04 6.00
CA GLY A 21 13.65 -0.09 5.84
C GLY A 21 13.28 -0.49 4.42
N SER A 22 12.57 -1.61 4.33
CA SER A 22 11.70 -2.21 3.29
C SER A 22 11.92 -1.93 1.78
N TRP A 23 12.82 -1.06 1.37
CA TRP A 23 13.05 -0.66 -0.01
C TRP A 23 13.83 -1.73 -0.77
N LEU A 24 14.79 -2.41 -0.12
CA LEU A 24 15.47 -3.57 -0.71
C LEU A 24 14.51 -4.74 -0.97
N GLY A 25 13.42 -4.85 -0.19
CA GLY A 25 12.35 -5.81 -0.46
C GLY A 25 11.51 -5.45 -1.69
N GLU A 26 11.49 -4.19 -2.11
CA GLU A 26 10.79 -3.71 -3.30
C GLU A 26 11.59 -4.01 -4.58
N VAL A 27 12.93 -3.85 -4.54
CA VAL A 27 13.80 -4.04 -5.72
C VAL A 27 13.95 -5.51 -6.14
N GLY A 28 13.73 -6.43 -5.20
CA GLY A 28 13.88 -7.88 -5.40
C GLY A 28 12.57 -8.65 -5.59
N ARG A 29 11.39 -8.01 -5.58
CA ARG A 29 10.13 -8.73 -5.83
C ARG A 29 10.11 -9.19 -7.28
N LEU A 30 10.42 -10.47 -7.48
CA LEU A 30 10.04 -11.22 -8.67
C LEU A 30 8.55 -10.94 -8.93
N PRO A 31 8.14 -10.70 -10.19
CA PRO A 31 6.72 -10.55 -10.50
C PRO A 31 5.99 -11.78 -9.95
N SER A 32 5.05 -11.55 -9.03
CA SER A 32 4.23 -12.64 -8.50
C SER A 32 3.65 -13.42 -9.67
N PRO A 33 3.64 -14.77 -9.63
CA PRO A 33 2.99 -15.57 -10.67
C PRO A 33 1.58 -15.04 -10.87
N ARG A 34 1.24 -14.63 -12.10
CA ARG A 34 -0.10 -14.10 -12.38
C ARG A 34 -1.12 -15.16 -11.99
N MET A 35 -2.03 -14.80 -11.08
CA MET A 35 -3.12 -15.70 -10.73
C MET A 35 -4.01 -15.86 -11.97
N GLN A 36 -4.27 -17.09 -12.39
CA GLN A 36 -5.21 -17.34 -13.48
C GLN A 36 -6.61 -16.99 -12.98
N MET A 37 -7.20 -15.95 -13.58
CA MET A 37 -8.56 -15.50 -13.30
C MET A 37 -9.39 -15.65 -14.57
N ALA A 38 -10.54 -16.33 -14.43
CA ALA A 38 -11.49 -16.50 -15.52
C ALA A 38 -12.01 -15.13 -15.99
N GLU A 39 -12.25 -14.99 -17.28
CA GLU A 39 -12.68 -13.70 -17.86
C GLU A 39 -14.00 -13.21 -17.26
N GLN A 40 -14.94 -14.13 -17.00
CA GLN A 40 -16.21 -13.80 -16.37
C GLN A 40 -16.03 -13.28 -14.93
N GLU A 41 -15.13 -13.89 -14.16
CA GLU A 41 -14.81 -13.44 -12.80
C GLU A 41 -14.16 -12.05 -12.83
N ALA A 42 -13.22 -11.85 -13.75
CA ALA A 42 -12.57 -10.55 -13.94
C ALA A 42 -13.58 -9.46 -14.32
N ALA A 43 -14.55 -9.76 -15.19
CA ALA A 43 -15.59 -8.81 -15.59
C ALA A 43 -16.47 -8.39 -14.40
N VAL A 44 -16.90 -9.36 -13.57
CA VAL A 44 -17.72 -9.08 -12.37
C VAL A 44 -16.94 -8.23 -11.36
N LEU A 45 -15.70 -8.62 -11.05
CA LEU A 45 -14.86 -7.87 -10.11
C LEU A 45 -14.53 -6.47 -10.63
N THR A 46 -14.34 -6.31 -11.94
CA THR A 46 -14.09 -5.00 -12.55
C THR A 46 -15.32 -4.11 -12.45
N ALA A 47 -16.51 -4.64 -12.73
CA ALA A 47 -17.76 -3.90 -12.58
C ALA A 47 -17.98 -3.44 -11.13
N GLU A 48 -17.70 -4.32 -10.17
CA GLU A 48 -17.82 -3.99 -8.74
C GLU A 48 -16.79 -2.95 -8.31
N ALA A 49 -15.54 -3.06 -8.77
CA ALA A 49 -14.51 -2.06 -8.51
C ALA A 49 -14.90 -0.68 -9.08
N ILE A 50 -15.51 -0.63 -10.26
CA ILE A 50 -16.01 0.62 -10.86
C ILE A 50 -17.11 1.22 -10.00
N ARG A 51 -18.07 0.41 -9.54
CA ARG A 51 -19.16 0.86 -8.66
C ARG A 51 -18.62 1.46 -7.36
N LEU A 52 -17.75 0.74 -6.66
CA LEU A 52 -17.15 1.20 -5.40
C LEU A 52 -16.29 2.46 -5.60
N ARG A 53 -15.58 2.59 -6.73
CA ARG A 53 -14.84 3.82 -7.06
C ARG A 53 -15.77 5.01 -7.26
N ALA A 54 -16.92 4.81 -7.91
CA ALA A 54 -17.92 5.86 -8.08
C ALA A 54 -18.51 6.29 -6.72
N ASP A 55 -18.82 5.32 -5.85
CA ASP A 55 -19.32 5.58 -4.50
C ASP A 55 -18.29 6.35 -3.67
N ALA A 56 -17.01 5.96 -3.73
CA ALA A 56 -15.92 6.65 -3.06
C ALA A 56 -15.76 8.09 -3.56
N GLU A 57 -15.88 8.32 -4.87
CA GLU A 57 -15.77 9.66 -5.45
C GLU A 57 -16.96 10.55 -5.06
N GLN A 58 -18.16 10.00 -5.05
CA GLN A 58 -19.34 10.71 -4.54
C GLN A 58 -19.16 11.12 -3.08
N LEU A 59 -18.61 10.25 -2.23
CA LEU A 59 -18.30 10.58 -0.84
C LEU A 59 -17.25 11.70 -0.71
N ARG A 60 -16.21 11.71 -1.56
CA ARG A 60 -15.22 12.80 -1.58
C ARG A 60 -15.87 14.15 -1.90
N VAL A 61 -16.72 14.19 -2.92
CA VAL A 61 -17.48 15.41 -3.27
C VAL A 61 -18.35 15.88 -2.10
N GLN A 62 -19.00 14.96 -1.39
CA GLN A 62 -19.81 15.32 -0.23
C GLN A 62 -18.98 15.83 0.95
N ILE A 63 -17.80 15.24 1.19
CA ILE A 63 -16.85 15.68 2.22
C ILE A 63 -16.38 17.10 1.95
N ASP A 64 -16.04 17.41 0.69
CA ASP A 64 -15.58 18.74 0.27
C ASP A 64 -16.68 19.80 0.45
N GLY A 65 -17.94 19.41 0.25
CA GLY A 65 -19.11 20.28 0.43
C GLY A 65 -19.66 20.37 1.84
N GLU A 66 -19.18 19.58 2.81
CA GLU A 66 -19.79 19.50 4.15
C GLU A 66 -19.14 20.50 5.13
N PRO A 67 -19.83 21.57 5.57
CA PRO A 67 -19.29 22.53 6.52
C PRO A 67 -19.22 22.00 7.96
N ASP A 68 -20.07 21.05 8.35
CA ASP A 68 -20.09 20.51 9.70
C ASP A 68 -18.98 19.45 9.88
N ARG A 69 -18.05 19.73 10.79
CA ARG A 69 -16.92 18.84 11.09
C ARG A 69 -17.38 17.44 11.52
N VAL A 70 -18.43 17.32 12.32
CA VAL A 70 -18.88 16.02 12.83
C VAL A 70 -19.39 15.18 11.68
N LYS A 71 -20.28 15.74 10.85
CA LYS A 71 -20.82 15.06 9.66
C LYS A 71 -19.75 14.78 8.62
N ARG A 72 -18.71 15.62 8.51
CA ARG A 72 -17.56 15.36 7.64
C ARG A 72 -16.77 14.16 8.13
N MET A 73 -16.58 14.02 9.44
CA MET A 73 -15.91 12.86 10.03
C MET A 73 -16.69 11.57 9.81
N ASP A 74 -18.01 11.59 9.93
CA ASP A 74 -18.86 10.42 9.65
C ASP A 74 -18.69 9.95 8.20
N ARG A 75 -18.66 10.89 7.25
CA ARG A 75 -18.40 10.58 5.83
C ARG A 75 -16.99 10.06 5.55
N TYR A 76 -15.98 10.50 6.31
CA TYR A 76 -14.64 9.89 6.21
C TYR A 76 -14.64 8.44 6.68
N VAL A 77 -15.46 8.07 7.66
CA VAL A 77 -15.64 6.68 8.09
C VAL A 77 -16.31 5.86 6.98
N GLU A 78 -17.37 6.39 6.38
CA GLU A 78 -18.03 5.75 5.22
C GLU A 78 -17.07 5.56 4.04
N LEU A 79 -16.31 6.61 3.69
CA LEU A 79 -15.30 6.54 2.64
C LEU A 79 -14.23 5.49 2.95
N LYS A 80 -13.82 5.36 4.21
CA LYS A 80 -12.88 4.31 4.63
C LYS A 80 -13.49 2.92 4.40
N MET A 81 -14.75 2.69 4.80
CA MET A 81 -15.41 1.41 4.60
C MET A 81 -15.46 1.02 3.11
N VAL A 82 -15.84 1.95 2.23
CA VAL A 82 -15.85 1.71 0.78
C VAL A 82 -14.45 1.37 0.26
N ASN A 83 -13.41 2.06 0.73
CA ASN A 83 -12.03 1.76 0.33
C ASN A 83 -11.53 0.42 0.90
N ASP A 84 -11.93 0.05 2.11
CA ASP A 84 -11.60 -1.23 2.73
C ASP A 84 -12.24 -2.40 1.93
N GLU A 85 -13.43 -2.19 1.34
CA GLU A 85 -14.08 -3.13 0.42
C GLU A 85 -13.43 -3.17 -0.97
N LEU A 86 -13.03 -2.01 -1.50
CA LEU A 86 -12.42 -1.89 -2.83
C LEU A 86 -11.00 -2.49 -2.89
N ALA A 87 -10.19 -2.26 -1.86
CA ALA A 87 -8.79 -2.66 -1.81
C ALA A 87 -8.52 -4.15 -2.12
N PRO A 88 -9.25 -5.13 -1.55
CA PRO A 88 -9.04 -6.54 -1.89
C PRO A 88 -9.43 -6.87 -3.33
N ILE A 89 -10.44 -6.20 -3.90
CA ILE A 89 -10.87 -6.41 -5.30
C ILE A 89 -9.80 -5.91 -6.26
N GLU A 90 -9.29 -4.69 -6.04
CA GLU A 90 -8.22 -4.13 -6.87
C GLU A 90 -6.94 -4.94 -6.78
N ARG A 91 -6.61 -5.47 -5.60
CA ARG A 91 -5.48 -6.38 -5.41
C ARG A 91 -5.64 -7.65 -6.23
N ARG A 92 -6.80 -8.32 -6.15
CA ARG A 92 -7.09 -9.53 -6.95
C ARG A 92 -6.98 -9.29 -8.45
N LEU A 93 -7.56 -8.19 -8.91
CA LEU A 93 -7.49 -7.80 -10.33
C LEU A 93 -6.05 -7.45 -10.76
N THR A 94 -5.28 -6.81 -9.89
CA THR A 94 -3.86 -6.49 -10.15
C THR A 94 -3.00 -7.75 -10.19
N ASP A 95 -3.17 -8.66 -9.23
CA ASP A 95 -2.42 -9.93 -9.14
C ASP A 95 -2.75 -10.86 -10.32
N ALA A 96 -3.96 -10.75 -10.88
CA ALA A 96 -4.36 -11.41 -12.12
C ALA A 96 -3.89 -10.67 -13.40
N GLY A 97 -3.24 -9.50 -13.27
CA GLY A 97 -2.83 -8.67 -14.40
C GLY A 97 -3.99 -8.08 -15.20
N ARG A 98 -5.18 -7.95 -14.60
CA ARG A 98 -6.41 -7.40 -15.19
C ARG A 98 -6.55 -5.90 -14.94
N LEU A 99 -5.89 -5.37 -13.91
CA LEU A 99 -5.71 -3.93 -13.71
C LEU A 99 -4.22 -3.58 -13.89
N SER A 100 -3.94 -2.58 -14.73
CA SER A 100 -2.63 -1.95 -14.74
C SER A 100 -2.52 -1.03 -13.52
N ARG A 101 -1.45 -1.16 -12.72
CA ARG A 101 -1.04 -0.05 -11.86
C ARG A 101 -0.63 1.07 -12.82
N SER A 102 -1.49 2.07 -13.03
CA SER A 102 -1.03 3.29 -13.66
C SER A 102 0.09 3.83 -12.78
N ARG A 103 1.33 3.72 -13.28
CA ARG A 103 2.49 4.39 -12.71
C ARG A 103 2.20 5.87 -12.84
N THR A 104 1.74 6.52 -11.78
CA THR A 104 1.63 7.98 -11.72
C THR A 104 3.03 8.55 -11.98
N PRO A 105 3.29 9.30 -13.06
CA PRO A 105 4.52 10.06 -13.15
C PRO A 105 4.40 11.18 -12.11
N GLY A 106 5.39 11.25 -11.21
CA GLY A 106 5.56 12.37 -10.30
C GLY A 106 6.07 13.62 -11.02
#